data_AF-A0A9E4DZC9-F1
#
_entry.id   AF-A0A9E4DZC9-F1
#
_cell.length_a   1.000
_cell.length_b   1.000
_cell.length_c   1.000
_cell.angle_alpha   90.00
_cell.angle_beta   90.00
_cell.angle_gamma   90.00
#
_symmetry.space_group_name_H-M   'P 1'
#
loop_
_entity.id
_entity.type
_entity.pdbx_description
1 polymer ?
#
loop_
_entity_poly.entity_id
_entity_poly.type
_entity_poly.pdbx_seq_one_letter_code
_entity_poly.pdbx_strand_id
1 'polypeptide(L)'
;MPTLLGLVGAVGFVGCAAAISREEFVEAYVALRLAALEESGGSDSSPISPEARERTLAEQGVTEEELFRFAEIKGGDVVYMKELWSDVETRMGELRLPPDEPH
;
A
#
# COMPACT_ATOMS: atom_id res chain seq x y z
N MET A 1 36.73 -12.89 4.80
CA MET A 1 35.60 -12.38 5.59
C MET A 1 34.36 -12.42 4.70
N PRO A 2 33.32 -13.21 5.01
CA PRO A 2 32.05 -13.09 4.33
C PRO A 2 31.11 -12.16 5.12
N THR A 3 30.66 -11.10 4.48
CA THR A 3 29.66 -10.17 5.01
C THR A 3 28.28 -10.81 4.84
N LEU A 4 27.63 -11.14 5.96
CA LEU A 4 26.21 -11.49 6.04
C LEU A 4 25.40 -10.24 5.72
N LEU A 5 24.82 -10.18 4.52
CA LEU A 5 23.84 -9.15 4.18
C LEU A 5 22.50 -9.56 4.78
N GLY A 6 21.92 -8.59 5.50
CA GLY A 6 20.77 -8.73 6.35
C GLY A 6 19.54 -9.30 5.67
N LEU A 7 18.93 -10.19 6.44
CA LEU A 7 17.54 -10.62 6.45
C LEU A 7 16.57 -9.48 6.11
N VAL A 8 16.14 -9.40 4.85
CA VAL A 8 14.90 -8.69 4.48
C VAL A 8 13.77 -9.52 5.06
N GLY A 9 13.03 -8.91 6.01
CA GLY A 9 11.90 -9.51 6.69
C GLY A 9 10.77 -9.77 5.71
N ALA A 10 10.75 -10.96 5.10
CA ALA A 10 9.53 -11.54 4.60
C ALA A 10 8.74 -12.02 5.83
N VAL A 11 7.90 -11.15 6.40
CA VAL A 11 6.80 -11.60 7.27
C VAL A 11 5.74 -12.18 6.34
N GLY A 12 6.04 -13.35 5.77
CA GLY A 12 5.03 -14.17 5.12
C GLY A 12 4.21 -14.85 6.21
N PHE A 13 3.12 -14.21 6.65
CA PHE A 13 2.13 -14.89 7.46
C PHE A 13 1.13 -15.60 6.54
N VAL A 14 1.46 -16.82 6.14
CA VAL A 14 0.49 -17.76 5.60
C VAL A 14 -0.29 -18.35 6.79
N GLY A 15 -1.50 -17.86 7.05
CA GLY A 15 -2.29 -18.38 8.17
C GLY A 15 -3.71 -17.83 8.31
N CYS A 16 -4.66 -18.54 7.70
CA CYS A 16 -6.11 -18.28 7.74
C CYS A 16 -6.51 -17.00 6.98
N ALA A 17 -7.75 -16.95 6.49
CA ALA A 17 -8.33 -15.79 5.81
C ALA A 17 -8.57 -14.60 6.76
N ALA A 18 -7.59 -14.32 7.61
CA ALA A 18 -7.56 -13.21 8.55
C ALA A 18 -7.38 -11.92 7.75
N ALA A 19 -8.21 -10.93 8.04
CA ALA A 19 -8.07 -9.61 7.44
C ALA A 19 -6.64 -9.11 7.68
N ILE A 20 -6.00 -8.63 6.62
CA ILE A 20 -4.74 -7.90 6.64
C ILE A 20 -4.76 -6.81 7.72
N SER A 21 -3.60 -6.47 8.25
CA SER A 21 -3.45 -5.40 9.21
C SER A 21 -3.71 -4.03 8.57
N ARG A 22 -3.88 -3.01 9.42
CA ARG A 22 -3.97 -1.61 8.97
C ARG A 22 -2.74 -1.21 8.17
N GLU A 23 -1.56 -1.63 8.61
CA GLU A 23 -0.30 -1.27 7.97
C GLU A 23 -0.20 -1.88 6.58
N GLU A 24 -0.45 -3.19 6.46
CA GLU A 24 -0.47 -3.89 5.16
C GLU A 24 -1.51 -3.30 4.20
N PHE A 25 -2.69 -2.91 4.70
CA PHE A 25 -3.69 -2.22 3.89
C PHE A 25 -3.17 -0.87 3.38
N VAL A 26 -2.57 -0.07 4.25
CA VAL A 26 -2.07 1.27 3.88
C VAL A 26 -0.91 1.15 2.90
N GLU A 27 0.07 0.29 3.16
CA GLU A 27 1.20 0.04 2.26
C GLU A 27 0.72 -0.40 0.87
N ALA A 28 -0.20 -1.38 0.83
CA ALA A 28 -0.77 -1.85 -0.43
C ALA A 28 -1.54 -0.74 -1.17
N TYR A 29 -2.36 0.05 -0.45
CA TYR A 29 -3.13 1.13 -1.08
C TYR A 29 -2.23 2.25 -1.61
N VAL A 30 -1.20 2.65 -0.85
CA VAL A 30 -0.20 3.64 -1.28
C VAL A 30 0.52 3.13 -2.52
N ALA A 31 0.98 1.88 -2.54
CA ALA A 31 1.65 1.28 -3.69
C ALA A 31 0.75 1.28 -4.94
N LEU A 32 -0.52 0.88 -4.81
CA LEU A 32 -1.50 0.94 -5.90
C LEU A 32 -1.68 2.36 -6.42
N ARG A 33 -1.72 3.34 -5.53
CA ARG A 33 -1.94 4.73 -5.92
C ARG A 33 -0.74 5.32 -6.65
N LEU A 34 0.47 4.98 -6.23
CA LEU A 34 1.70 5.37 -6.91
C LEU A 34 1.80 4.72 -8.29
N ALA A 35 1.53 3.42 -8.41
CA ALA A 35 1.52 2.72 -9.69
C ALA A 35 0.50 3.35 -10.68
N ALA A 36 -0.69 3.72 -10.19
CA ALA A 36 -1.69 4.43 -11.00
C ALA A 36 -1.20 5.80 -11.47
N LEU A 37 -0.53 6.55 -10.59
CA LEU A 37 0.07 7.85 -10.92
C LEU A 37 1.20 7.71 -11.94
N GLU A 38 2.07 6.72 -11.80
CA GLU A 38 3.16 6.46 -12.74
C GLU A 38 2.63 6.09 -14.13
N GLU A 39 1.67 5.16 -14.21
CA GLU A 39 1.07 4.71 -15.48
C GLU A 39 0.35 5.85 -16.21
N SER A 40 -0.25 6.77 -15.45
CA SER A 40 -1.01 7.91 -15.99
C SER A 40 -0.18 9.16 -16.28
N GLY A 41 1.14 9.14 -16.03
CA GLY A 41 2.00 10.31 -16.18
C GLY A 41 1.73 11.41 -15.14
N GLY A 42 1.29 11.04 -13.94
CA GLY A 42 1.01 11.93 -12.82
C GLY A 42 -0.44 12.39 -12.72
N SER A 43 -1.37 11.75 -13.43
CA SER A 43 -2.79 12.12 -13.42
C SER A 43 -3.61 11.23 -12.49
N ASP A 44 -4.13 11.83 -11.42
CA ASP A 44 -4.93 11.15 -10.40
C ASP A 44 -6.25 10.53 -10.90
N SER A 45 -6.70 10.87 -12.11
CA SER A 45 -8.00 10.47 -12.66
C SER A 45 -7.99 9.18 -13.48
N SER A 46 -6.81 8.65 -13.83
CA SER A 46 -6.74 7.46 -14.66
C SER A 46 -6.81 6.18 -13.81
N PRO A 47 -7.68 5.21 -14.14
CA PRO A 47 -7.67 3.94 -13.45
C PRO A 47 -6.38 3.18 -13.75
N ILE A 48 -5.86 2.47 -12.74
CA ILE A 48 -4.75 1.54 -12.91
C ILE A 48 -5.18 0.34 -13.76
N SER A 49 -4.31 -0.11 -14.67
CA SER A 49 -4.55 -1.32 -15.45
C SER A 49 -4.67 -2.57 -14.54
N PRO A 50 -5.45 -3.59 -14.94
CA PRO A 50 -5.55 -4.83 -14.17
C PRO A 50 -4.20 -5.52 -13.95
N GLU A 51 -3.32 -5.49 -14.96
CA GLU A 51 -1.98 -6.09 -14.89
C GLU A 51 -1.07 -5.35 -13.90
N ALA A 52 -1.07 -4.00 -13.93
CA ALA A 52 -0.32 -3.22 -12.97
C ALA A 52 -0.86 -3.43 -11.55
N ARG A 53 -2.18 -3.47 -11.37
CA ARG A 53 -2.81 -3.77 -10.07
C ARG A 53 -2.36 -5.13 -9.53
N GLU A 54 -2.48 -6.19 -10.31
CA GLU A 54 -2.09 -7.54 -9.90
C GLU A 54 -0.61 -7.62 -9.52
N ARG A 55 0.26 -7.01 -10.32
CA ARG A 55 1.70 -6.94 -10.05
C ARG A 55 2.00 -6.21 -8.75
N THR A 56 1.43 -5.01 -8.57
CA THR A 56 1.64 -4.20 -7.36
C THR A 56 1.14 -4.93 -6.11
N LEU A 57 -0.02 -5.58 -6.18
CA LEU A 57 -0.56 -6.38 -5.07
C LEU A 57 0.35 -7.57 -4.72
N ALA A 58 0.85 -8.28 -5.74
CA ALA A 58 1.76 -9.39 -5.55
C ALA A 58 3.10 -8.96 -4.90
N GLU A 59 3.63 -7.79 -5.24
CA GLU A 59 4.83 -7.21 -4.63
C GLU A 59 4.63 -6.89 -3.14
N GLN A 60 3.41 -6.52 -2.74
CA GLN A 60 3.04 -6.25 -1.36
C GLN A 60 2.66 -7.52 -0.58
N GLY A 61 2.54 -8.67 -1.25
CA GLY A 61 2.09 -9.92 -0.65
C GLY A 61 0.63 -9.91 -0.22
N VAL A 62 -0.17 -9.00 -0.77
CA VAL A 62 -1.59 -8.80 -0.44
C VAL A 62 -2.44 -9.16 -1.66
N THR A 63 -3.61 -9.78 -1.43
CA THR A 63 -4.57 -10.08 -2.50
C THR A 63 -5.69 -9.05 -2.59
N GLU A 64 -6.35 -8.97 -3.76
CA GLU A 64 -7.51 -8.09 -3.96
C GLU A 64 -8.66 -8.45 -3.00
N GLU A 65 -8.87 -9.74 -2.73
CA GLU A 65 -9.89 -10.22 -1.78
C GLU A 65 -9.61 -9.76 -0.34
N GLU A 66 -8.35 -9.74 0.08
CA GLU A 66 -7.97 -9.28 1.43
C GLU A 66 -8.21 -7.79 1.63
N LEU A 67 -7.93 -6.96 0.60
CA LEU A 67 -8.28 -5.54 0.61
C LEU A 67 -9.80 -5.33 0.73
N PHE A 68 -10.59 -6.08 -0.04
CA PHE A 68 -12.05 -6.01 0.04
C PHE A 68 -12.55 -6.44 1.41
N ARG A 69 -12.07 -7.55 1.95
CA ARG A 69 -12.46 -8.03 3.28
C ARG A 69 -12.10 -7.02 4.37
N PHE A 70 -10.94 -6.38 4.29
CA PHE A 70 -10.57 -5.30 5.21
C PHE A 70 -11.58 -4.14 5.15
N ALA A 71 -11.91 -3.69 3.94
CA ALA A 71 -12.86 -2.60 3.72
C ALA A 71 -14.29 -2.97 4.18
N GLU A 72 -14.74 -4.21 4.01
CA GLU A 72 -16.03 -4.69 4.51
C GLU A 72 -16.10 -4.66 6.04
N ILE A 73 -15.03 -5.08 6.71
CA ILE A 73 -14.97 -5.15 8.18
C ILE A 73 -14.85 -3.75 8.80
N LYS A 74 -14.04 -2.87 8.21
CA LYS A 74 -13.67 -1.57 8.78
C LYS A 74 -14.43 -0.39 8.20
N GLY A 75 -15.01 -0.53 7.00
CA GLY A 75 -15.64 0.56 6.26
C GLY A 75 -16.86 1.18 6.95
N GLY A 76 -17.51 0.45 7.87
CA GLY A 76 -18.60 0.99 8.68
C GLY A 76 -18.17 1.93 9.81
N ASP A 77 -16.90 1.90 10.20
CA ASP A 77 -16.34 2.79 11.23
C ASP A 77 -15.75 4.04 10.57
N VAL A 78 -16.57 5.09 10.48
CA VAL A 78 -16.20 6.35 9.81
C VAL A 78 -15.00 7.04 10.48
N VAL A 79 -14.87 6.94 11.81
CA VAL A 79 -13.75 7.57 12.53
C VAL A 79 -12.46 6.85 12.18
N TYR A 80 -12.48 5.51 12.24
CA TYR A 80 -11.34 4.70 11.84
C TYR A 80 -10.94 4.94 10.38
N MET A 81 -11.91 4.97 9.46
CA MET A 81 -11.65 5.20 8.04
C MET A 81 -11.07 6.59 7.77
N LYS A 82 -11.51 7.62 8.51
CA LYS A 82 -10.91 8.95 8.40
C LYS A 82 -9.43 8.93 8.78
N GLU A 83 -9.08 8.31 9.90
CA GLU A 83 -7.68 8.19 10.33
C GLU A 83 -6.86 7.36 9.33
N LEU A 84 -7.44 6.27 8.81
CA LEU A 84 -6.80 5.44 7.79
C LEU A 84 -6.45 6.25 6.54
N TRP A 85 -7.37 7.08 6.05
CA TRP A 85 -7.11 7.92 4.88
C TRP A 85 -6.10 9.02 5.17
N SER A 86 -6.11 9.62 6.38
CA SER A 86 -5.08 10.57 6.78
C SER A 86 -3.67 9.92 6.80
N ASP A 87 -3.56 8.66 7.20
CA ASP A 87 -2.29 7.92 7.15
C ASP A 87 -1.82 7.67 5.71
N VAL A 88 -2.75 7.31 4.81
CA VAL A 88 -2.46 7.14 3.37
C VAL A 88 -1.98 8.46 2.77
N GLU A 89 -2.69 9.55 3.01
CA GLU A 89 -2.35 10.89 2.51
C GLU A 89 -0.97 11.34 3.00
N THR A 90 -0.67 11.10 4.28
CA THR A 90 0.63 11.44 4.88
C THR A 90 1.77 10.69 4.19
N ARG A 91 1.67 9.37 4.08
CA ARG A 91 2.69 8.53 3.41
C ARG A 91 2.87 8.88 1.94
N MET A 92 1.78 9.14 1.23
CA MET A 92 1.86 9.60 -0.15
C MET A 92 2.56 10.96 -0.28
N GLY A 93 2.31 11.88 0.66
CA GLY A 93 2.98 13.16 0.73
C GLY A 93 4.49 13.02 0.96
N GLU A 94 4.88 12.17 1.93
CA GLU A 94 6.27 11.85 2.25
C GLU A 94 7.03 11.25 1.05
N LEU A 95 6.40 10.34 0.32
CA LEU A 95 7.00 9.72 -0.88
C LEU A 95 7.11 10.67 -2.08
N ARG A 96 6.29 11.72 -2.12
CA ARG A 96 6.30 12.74 -3.19
C ARG A 96 7.25 13.91 -2.90
N LEU A 97 7.56 14.17 -1.64
CA LEU A 97 8.55 15.19 -1.27
C LEU A 97 9.93 14.75 -1.80
N PRO A 98 10.63 15.57 -2.60
CA PRO A 98 12.02 15.30 -2.90
C PRO A 98 12.81 15.29 -1.58
N PRO A 99 13.79 14.38 -1.40
CA PRO A 99 14.61 14.35 -0.21
C PRO A 99 15.33 15.70 -0.06
N ASP A 100 14.91 16.47 0.95
CA ASP A 100 15.48 17.72 1.46
C ASP A 100 16.51 18.43 0.55
N GLU A 101 16.07 19.40 -0.27
CA GLU A 101 16.92 20.55 -0.56
C GLU A 101 16.84 21.49 0.66
N PRO A 102 17.93 21.71 1.42
CA PRO A 102 17.91 22.70 2.49
C PRO A 102 17.77 24.10 1.88
N HIS A 103 16.72 24.83 2.28
CA HIS A 103 16.55 26.26 1.99
C HIS A 103 17.64 27.12 2.63
#